data_AF-A0A971CSC7-F1
#
_entry.id   AF-A0A971CSC7-F1
#
_cell.length_a   1.000
_cell.length_b   1.000
_cell.length_c   1.000
_cell.angle_alpha   90.00
_cell.angle_beta   90.00
_cell.angle_gamma   90.00
#
_symmetry.space_group_name_H-M   'P 1'
#
loop_
_entity.id
_entity.type
_entity.pdbx_description
1 polymer ?
#
loop_
_entity_poly.entity_id
_entity_poly.type
_entity_poly.pdbx_seq_one_letter_code
_entity_poly.pdbx_strand_id
1 'polypeptide(L)'
;MMKTIQISEELFEELKGLVVDPFDDTPDSVIGRLIQIVKKAKSRWSPLEACSPEPERPASMKPHKAEAKEYSEEEDQVVLL
;
A
#
# COMPACT_ATOMS: atom_id res chain seq x y z
N MET A 1 -2.05 -15.89 19.77
CA MET A 1 -3.23 -16.64 20.28
C MET A 1 -4.41 -16.31 19.39
N MET A 2 -5.09 -17.29 18.84
CA MET A 2 -6.27 -17.07 17.99
C MET A 2 -7.48 -16.69 18.85
N LYS A 3 -8.34 -15.81 18.32
CA LYS A 3 -9.59 -15.40 18.95
C LYS A 3 -10.76 -15.91 18.14
N THR A 4 -11.88 -16.19 18.80
CA THR A 4 -13.13 -16.58 18.15
C THR A 4 -14.04 -15.36 18.01
N ILE A 5 -14.73 -15.28 16.87
CA ILE A 5 -15.80 -14.31 16.62
C ILE A 5 -17.05 -15.09 16.22
N GLN A 6 -18.22 -14.62 16.63
CA GLN A 6 -19.49 -15.13 16.13
C GLN A 6 -20.01 -14.18 15.06
N ILE A 7 -20.44 -14.74 13.94
CA ILE A 7 -21.01 -14.03 12.80
C ILE A 7 -22.30 -14.72 12.36
N SER A 8 -23.16 -14.02 11.62
CA SER A 8 -24.35 -14.64 11.04
C SER A 8 -23.97 -15.66 9.96
N GLU A 9 -24.87 -16.62 9.73
CA GLU A 9 -24.71 -17.61 8.66
C GLU A 9 -24.61 -16.95 7.28
N GLU A 10 -25.44 -15.93 7.02
CA GLU A 10 -25.38 -15.12 5.79
C GLU A 10 -23.99 -14.52 5.55
N LEU A 11 -23.39 -13.90 6.59
CA LEU A 11 -22.05 -13.30 6.47
C LEU A 11 -20.97 -14.38 6.27
N PHE A 12 -21.14 -15.55 6.87
CA PHE A 12 -20.23 -16.67 6.66
C PHE A 12 -20.28 -17.18 5.21
N GLU A 13 -21.49 -17.31 4.63
CA GLU A 13 -21.67 -17.69 3.23
C GLU A 13 -21.02 -16.67 2.27
N GLU A 14 -21.20 -15.37 2.52
CA GLU A 14 -20.52 -14.32 1.76
C GLU A 14 -18.99 -14.41 1.88
N LEU A 15 -18.47 -14.63 3.10
CA LEU A 15 -17.02 -14.71 3.33
C LEU A 15 -16.37 -15.85 2.55
N LYS A 16 -17.06 -17.00 2.41
CA LYS A 16 -16.57 -18.12 1.59
C LYS A 16 -16.42 -17.74 0.12
N GLY A 17 -17.31 -16.89 -0.41
CA GLY A 17 -17.23 -16.41 -1.80
C GLY A 17 -16.03 -15.49 -2.08
N LEU A 18 -15.32 -15.03 -1.04
CA LEU A 18 -14.16 -14.15 -1.14
C LEU A 18 -12.81 -14.91 -1.09
N VAL A 19 -12.86 -16.22 -0.90
CA VAL A 19 -11.71 -17.13 -1.03
C VAL A 19 -11.34 -17.22 -2.51
N VAL A 20 -10.13 -16.82 -2.85
CA VAL A 20 -9.61 -16.83 -4.22
C VAL A 20 -8.70 -18.05 -4.42
N ASP A 21 -7.92 -18.40 -3.40
CA ASP A 21 -7.07 -19.58 -3.39
C ASP A 21 -7.51 -20.55 -2.28
N PRO A 22 -8.07 -21.72 -2.59
CA PRO A 22 -8.54 -22.66 -1.58
C PRO A 22 -7.42 -23.32 -0.76
N PHE A 23 -6.16 -23.20 -1.16
CA PHE A 23 -5.01 -23.78 -0.46
C PHE A 23 -4.30 -22.74 0.43
N ASP A 24 -4.19 -21.50 -0.06
CA ASP A 24 -3.45 -20.43 0.64
C ASP A 24 -4.35 -19.46 1.42
N ASP A 25 -5.62 -19.30 1.05
CA ASP A 25 -6.52 -18.42 1.78
C ASP A 25 -7.04 -19.07 3.06
N THR A 26 -6.81 -18.39 4.17
CA THR A 26 -7.38 -18.70 5.48
C THR A 26 -8.42 -17.64 5.84
N PRO A 27 -9.35 -17.92 6.76
CA PRO A 27 -10.29 -16.89 7.23
C PRO A 27 -9.58 -15.60 7.70
N ASP A 28 -8.43 -15.73 8.35
CA ASP A 28 -7.64 -14.58 8.83
C ASP A 28 -7.02 -13.77 7.68
N SER A 29 -6.46 -14.44 6.66
CA SER A 29 -5.89 -13.74 5.50
C SER A 29 -6.96 -13.04 4.67
N VAL A 30 -8.13 -13.64 4.49
CA VAL A 30 -9.27 -13.04 3.77
C VAL A 30 -9.82 -11.83 4.54
N ILE A 31 -10.09 -11.98 5.85
CA ILE A 31 -10.56 -10.87 6.70
C ILE A 31 -9.51 -9.74 6.74
N GLY A 32 -8.23 -10.07 6.88
CA GLY A 32 -7.14 -9.12 6.84
C GLY A 32 -7.11 -8.31 5.53
N ARG A 33 -7.32 -8.98 4.39
CA ARG A 33 -7.39 -8.32 3.07
C ARG A 33 -8.58 -7.35 3.00
N LEU A 34 -9.76 -7.75 3.46
CA LEU A 34 -10.94 -6.87 3.50
C LEU A 34 -10.68 -5.61 4.32
N ILE A 35 -10.07 -5.73 5.50
CA ILE A 35 -9.72 -4.58 6.35
C ILE A 35 -8.78 -3.62 5.60
N GLN A 36 -7.75 -4.15 4.91
CA GLN A 36 -6.82 -3.32 4.16
C GLN A 36 -7.48 -2.58 3.00
N ILE A 37 -8.39 -3.25 2.28
CA ILE A 37 -9.17 -2.64 1.20
C ILE A 37 -10.01 -1.48 1.74
N VAL A 38 -10.74 -1.70 2.84
CA VAL A 38 -11.58 -0.66 3.45
C VAL A 38 -10.74 0.51 3.96
N LYS A 39 -9.59 0.25 4.59
CA LYS A 39 -8.66 1.31 5.03
C LYS A 39 -8.18 2.17 3.86
N LYS A 40 -7.77 1.54 2.75
CA LYS A 40 -7.35 2.25 1.53
C LYS A 40 -8.50 3.02 0.88
N ALA A 41 -9.71 2.49 0.90
CA ALA A 41 -10.89 3.18 0.38
C ALA A 41 -11.23 4.42 1.21
N LYS A 42 -11.22 4.30 2.55
CA LYS A 42 -11.43 5.43 3.48
C LYS A 42 -10.37 6.52 3.31
N SER A 43 -9.10 6.15 3.16
CA SER A 43 -8.01 7.13 2.95
C SER A 43 -8.09 7.82 1.58
N ARG A 44 -8.62 7.14 0.55
CA ARG A 44 -8.81 7.71 -0.79
C ARG A 44 -9.99 8.68 -0.87
N TRP A 45 -10.98 8.57 0.02
CA TRP A 45 -12.24 9.32 -0.04
C TRP A 45 -12.43 10.33 1.11
N SER A 46 -11.46 10.43 2.04
CA SER A 46 -11.45 11.48 3.05
C SER A 46 -10.32 12.48 2.78
N PRO A 47 -10.61 13.66 2.20
CA PRO A 47 -9.66 14.77 2.13
C PRO A 47 -9.20 15.29 3.51
N LEU A 48 -9.84 14.83 4.61
CA LEU A 48 -9.67 15.38 5.95
C LEU A 48 -8.88 14.47 6.91
N GLU A 49 -8.58 13.22 6.54
CA GLU A 49 -7.76 12.32 7.37
C GLU A 49 -6.26 12.37 7.04
N ALA A 50 -5.83 13.26 6.14
CA ALA A 50 -4.41 13.50 5.84
C ALA A 50 -3.66 14.26 6.95
N CYS A 51 -4.30 14.54 8.09
CA CYS A 51 -3.73 15.33 9.17
C CYS A 51 -3.85 14.62 10.52
N SER A 52 -3.35 13.39 10.61
CA SER A 52 -2.85 12.87 11.88
C SER A 52 -1.33 12.84 11.78
N PRO A 53 -0.59 13.68 12.52
CA PRO A 53 0.86 13.63 12.49
C PRO A 53 1.30 12.33 13.15
N GLU A 54 1.80 11.39 12.36
CA GLU A 54 2.83 10.48 12.89
C GLU A 54 3.95 11.37 13.45
N PRO A 55 4.46 11.11 14.67
CA PRO A 55 5.56 11.91 15.20
C PRO A 55 6.81 11.67 14.35
N GLU A 56 7.04 12.60 13.42
CA GLU A 56 8.23 12.70 12.61
C GLU A 56 9.46 12.77 13.53
N ARG A 57 10.39 11.83 13.35
CA ARG A 57 11.76 11.98 13.88
C ARG A 57 12.41 13.13 13.11
N PRO A 58 13.12 14.07 13.76
CA PRO A 58 13.57 15.27 13.11
C PRO A 58 14.76 14.96 12.19
N ALA A 59 14.54 14.91 10.88
CA ALA A 59 15.60 15.08 9.91
C ALA A 59 15.81 16.59 9.70
N SER A 60 16.90 17.08 10.29
CA SER A 60 17.36 18.46 10.27
C SER A 60 17.29 19.10 8.87
N MET A 61 16.64 20.27 8.81
CA MET A 61 16.59 21.21 7.70
C MET A 61 18.00 21.61 7.21
N LYS A 62 18.22 21.73 5.89
CA LYS A 62 18.83 22.90 5.22
C LYS A 62 18.40 22.99 3.73
N PRO A 63 18.07 24.18 3.20
CA PRO A 63 17.76 24.40 1.79
C PRO A 63 18.98 24.99 1.05
N HIS A 64 19.39 24.44 -0.09
CA HIS A 64 20.29 25.14 -1.01
C HIS A 64 19.99 24.80 -2.47
N LYS A 65 19.31 25.78 -3.11
CA LYS A 65 19.62 26.42 -4.40
C LYS A 65 19.95 25.53 -5.61
N ALA A 66 19.12 25.70 -6.65
CA ALA A 66 19.30 25.20 -8.00
C ALA A 66 20.64 25.65 -8.64
N GLU A 67 21.30 24.74 -9.33
CA GLU A 67 22.21 25.04 -10.43
C GLU A 67 22.12 23.95 -11.51
N ALA A 68 21.89 24.42 -12.72
CA ALA A 68 21.81 23.64 -13.95
C ALA A 68 23.17 23.00 -14.27
N LYS A 69 23.16 21.77 -14.78
CA LYS A 69 24.28 21.21 -15.54
C LYS A 69 23.78 20.63 -16.86
N GLU A 70 24.05 21.43 -17.88
CA GLU A 70 24.36 21.09 -19.27
C GLU A 70 24.97 19.68 -19.40
N TYR A 71 24.33 18.81 -20.18
CA TYR A 71 24.89 17.54 -20.62
C TYR A 71 25.36 17.73 -22.07
N SER A 72 26.68 17.64 -22.25
CA SER A 72 27.35 17.67 -23.56
C SER A 72 27.23 16.30 -24.24
N GLU A 73 26.95 16.32 -25.54
CA GLU A 73 27.03 15.19 -26.46
C GLU A 73 28.48 14.79 -26.71
N GLU A 74 28.79 13.49 -26.66
CA GLU A 74 29.81 12.86 -27.51
C GLU A 74 29.61 11.33 -27.55
N GLU A 75 29.97 10.78 -28.70
CA GLU A 75 29.49 9.57 -29.36
C GLU A 75 30.07 8.26 -28.79
N ASP A 76 29.31 7.16 -28.85
CA ASP A 76 29.88 5.81 -28.89
C ASP A 76 29.06 4.92 -29.85
N GLN A 77 29.53 4.86 -31.10
CA GLN A 77 29.15 3.83 -32.08
C GLN A 77 30.24 2.77 -32.10
N VAL A 78 29.94 1.53 -31.68
CA VAL A 78 30.73 0.35 -32.06
C VAL A 78 29.87 -0.91 -32.28
N VAL A 79 29.64 -1.20 -33.57
CA VAL A 79 29.66 -2.50 -34.28
C VAL A 79 28.83 -3.68 -33.75
N LEU A 80 27.75 -4.02 -34.49
CA LEU A 80 27.18 -5.37 -34.53
C LEU A 80 28.12 -6.30 -35.32
N LEU A 81 28.47 -7.44 -34.71
CA LEU A 81 29.03 -8.63 -35.38
C LEU A 81 27.91 -9.52 -35.93
#